data_AF-A0A1B3SM14-F1
#
_entry.id   AF-A0A1B3SM14-F1
#
_cell.length_a   1.000
_cell.length_b   1.000
_cell.length_c   1.000
_cell.angle_alpha   90.00
_cell.angle_beta   90.00
_cell.angle_gamma   90.00
#
_symmetry.space_group_name_H-M   'P 1'
#
loop_
_entity.id
_entity.type
_entity.pdbx_description
1 polymer ?
#
loop_
_entity_poly.entity_id
_entity_poly.type
_entity_poly.pdbx_seq_one_letter_code
_entity_poly.pdbx_strand_id
1 'polypeptide(L)'
;MKKLLSLLAATGLVATSGSVAVACNKKADDKGTATTKKDLSALAKKELGEIQLGVDETMPSVKELVAAVNKTNASYGLGESDVEIAKSPAQTVTGATLTAKSTSTKFTGSVAVTYTVKAFAKLDLSTAITGADLTVAPTANDETAAKTAVLAQINSKLSITAKETDDVVFSGFSAATDASHPGQIVATAADSSKLLTAKKAATFVLTFKAGDTPSTTPVIGAQQDVTMKMGESSNKKELTVSVTNVVSGKALTATSADDTTVSVAVEAASTKADGSYKVTLTSKKAGGPVEITLKYDGASDVKFNVTVQAAEAAQTPVLTFGESLQSGATVDLANKEAKTITVNVAHPKTDKKITAAKGQEAGAASLTVGEVTGTNGATSYTFTLTASAKITTEQGVTVTVSYDGAQAITLKVTATNVE
;
A
#
# COMPACT_ATOMS: atom_id res chain seq x y z
N MET A 1 -5.33 39.54 27.86
CA MET A 1 -6.57 38.73 27.84
C MET A 1 -7.65 39.49 27.08
N LYS A 2 -8.43 38.79 26.25
CA LYS A 2 -9.44 39.29 25.27
C LYS A 2 -8.87 39.62 23.89
N LYS A 3 -9.11 38.70 22.95
CA LYS A 3 -9.51 38.89 21.53
C LYS A 3 -8.92 37.78 20.66
N LEU A 4 -9.59 36.62 20.62
CA LEU A 4 -9.39 35.59 19.59
C LEU A 4 -10.56 34.57 19.56
N LEU A 5 -11.80 35.08 19.64
CA LEU A 5 -13.01 34.30 19.34
C LEU A 5 -13.83 35.06 18.28
N SER A 6 -13.48 34.89 17.00
CA SER A 6 -14.39 35.18 15.88
C SER A 6 -13.73 34.79 14.55
N LEU A 7 -13.56 33.50 14.28
CA LEU A 7 -13.37 33.02 12.91
C LEU A 7 -13.69 31.52 12.83
N LEU A 8 -14.96 31.16 12.99
CA LEU A 8 -15.48 29.94 12.40
C LEU A 8 -16.61 30.35 11.46
N ALA A 9 -16.17 30.73 10.26
CA ALA A 9 -17.03 31.11 9.16
C ALA A 9 -17.78 29.88 8.65
N ALA A 10 -19.03 30.15 8.26
CA ALA A 10 -19.97 29.23 7.66
C ALA A 10 -19.37 28.47 6.47
N THR A 11 -19.36 27.15 6.55
CA THR A 11 -19.53 26.27 5.39
C THR A 11 -20.92 25.67 5.47
N GLY A 12 -21.86 26.35 4.81
CA GLY A 12 -23.16 25.79 4.50
C GLY A 12 -22.98 24.63 3.54
N LEU A 13 -23.07 23.40 4.06
CA LEU A 13 -23.25 22.21 3.24
C LEU A 13 -24.74 22.15 2.87
N VAL A 14 -25.07 22.54 1.64
CA VAL A 14 -26.39 22.31 1.06
C VAL A 14 -26.53 20.80 0.83
N ALA A 15 -27.12 20.09 1.79
CA ALA A 15 -27.59 18.74 1.59
C ALA A 15 -28.95 18.81 0.88
N THR A 16 -28.92 18.74 -0.45
CA THR A 16 -30.11 18.46 -1.26
C THR A 16 -30.68 17.10 -0.83
N SER A 17 -31.86 17.12 -0.23
CA SER A 17 -32.72 15.97 0.04
C SER A 17 -33.25 15.41 -1.28
N GLY A 18 -32.40 14.70 -2.01
CA GLY A 18 -32.81 13.77 -3.07
C GLY A 18 -33.31 12.49 -2.42
N SER A 19 -34.63 12.39 -2.25
CA SER A 19 -35.31 11.17 -1.83
C SER A 19 -35.13 10.08 -2.88
N VAL A 20 -34.02 9.35 -2.82
CA VAL A 20 -33.89 8.09 -3.55
C VAL A 20 -34.54 7.04 -2.68
N ALA A 21 -35.70 6.55 -3.13
CA ALA A 21 -36.27 5.32 -2.61
C ALA A 21 -35.27 4.19 -2.88
N VAL A 22 -34.43 3.90 -1.88
CA VAL A 22 -33.64 2.68 -1.84
C VAL A 22 -34.63 1.55 -1.62
N ALA A 23 -34.94 0.84 -2.70
CA ALA A 23 -35.64 -0.43 -2.62
C ALA A 23 -34.91 -1.30 -1.59
N CYS A 24 -35.64 -1.72 -0.56
CA CYS A 24 -35.21 -2.71 0.40
C CYS A 24 -34.93 -4.03 -0.33
N ASN A 25 -33.73 -4.17 -0.91
CA ASN A 25 -33.14 -5.49 -1.01
C ASN A 25 -32.81 -5.89 0.41
N LYS A 26 -33.68 -6.73 0.96
CA LYS A 26 -33.49 -7.58 2.13
C LYS A 26 -32.08 -8.17 2.08
N LYS A 27 -31.11 -7.44 2.64
CA LYS A 27 -29.76 -7.96 2.88
C LYS A 27 -29.95 -9.05 3.91
N ALA A 28 -29.54 -10.26 3.52
CA ALA A 28 -29.35 -11.36 4.43
C ALA A 28 -28.63 -10.86 5.68
N ASP A 29 -29.10 -11.32 6.84
CA ASP A 29 -28.49 -11.08 8.13
C ASP A 29 -26.97 -11.11 7.99
N ASP A 30 -26.34 -9.96 8.21
CA ASP A 30 -24.90 -9.86 8.38
C ASP A 30 -24.60 -10.54 9.72
N LYS A 31 -24.60 -11.88 9.69
CA LYS A 31 -23.98 -12.72 10.70
C LYS A 31 -22.52 -12.35 10.67
N GLY A 32 -22.17 -11.29 11.40
CA GLY A 32 -20.80 -10.92 11.70
C GLY A 32 -20.08 -12.21 12.04
N THR A 33 -19.10 -12.57 11.21
CA THR A 33 -18.32 -13.80 11.33
C THR A 33 -17.85 -13.88 12.77
N ALA A 34 -18.56 -14.68 13.58
CA ALA A 34 -18.23 -14.88 14.96
C ALA A 34 -16.86 -15.53 14.94
N THR A 35 -15.82 -14.73 15.20
CA THR A 35 -14.48 -15.25 15.39
C THR A 35 -14.59 -16.20 16.56
N THR A 36 -14.57 -17.49 16.25
CA THR A 36 -14.72 -18.56 17.25
C THR A 36 -13.62 -18.36 18.28
N LYS A 37 -14.00 -17.93 19.49
CA LYS A 37 -13.06 -17.74 20.59
C LYS A 37 -12.36 -19.06 20.88
N LYS A 38 -11.06 -19.01 21.15
CA LYS A 38 -10.27 -20.17 21.53
C LYS A 38 -10.49 -20.49 23.00
N ASP A 39 -10.89 -21.71 23.31
CA ASP A 39 -11.06 -22.15 24.69
C ASP A 39 -9.69 -22.41 25.35
N LEU A 40 -9.43 -21.81 26.50
CA LEU A 40 -8.19 -22.00 27.27
C LEU A 40 -7.99 -23.45 27.72
N SER A 41 -9.08 -24.19 27.94
CA SER A 41 -8.99 -25.61 28.32
C SER A 41 -8.32 -26.48 27.25
N ALA A 42 -8.30 -26.02 26.00
CA ALA A 42 -7.63 -26.66 24.86
C ALA A 42 -6.13 -26.34 24.75
N LEU A 43 -5.52 -25.74 25.78
CA LEU A 43 -4.07 -25.52 25.83
C LEU A 43 -3.32 -26.85 25.82
N ALA A 44 -2.47 -27.05 24.79
CA ALA A 44 -1.81 -28.33 24.55
C ALA A 44 -0.79 -28.71 25.64
N LYS A 45 0.03 -27.74 26.09
CA LYS A 45 1.01 -27.93 27.16
C LYS A 45 0.66 -27.04 28.35
N LYS A 46 0.34 -27.67 29.49
CA LYS A 46 -0.02 -27.02 30.74
C LYS A 46 1.16 -26.86 31.71
N GLU A 47 2.23 -27.62 31.49
CA GLU A 47 3.50 -27.49 32.18
C GLU A 47 4.34 -26.40 31.50
N LEU A 48 4.45 -25.24 32.15
CA LEU A 48 5.08 -24.05 31.58
C LEU A 48 6.60 -24.03 31.75
N GLY A 49 7.15 -24.96 32.55
CA GLY A 49 8.59 -25.07 32.82
C GLY A 49 9.07 -24.13 33.92
N GLU A 50 10.32 -23.68 33.80
CA GLU A 50 10.96 -22.75 34.73
C GLU A 50 10.57 -21.31 34.43
N ILE A 51 10.03 -20.60 35.42
CA ILE A 51 9.73 -19.17 35.38
C ILE A 51 10.70 -18.47 36.33
N GLN A 52 11.48 -17.55 35.77
CA GLN A 52 12.40 -16.73 36.55
C GLN A 52 11.66 -15.54 37.13
N LEU A 53 11.74 -15.37 38.45
CA LEU A 53 11.12 -14.26 39.18
C LEU A 53 12.16 -13.33 39.79
N GLY A 54 11.77 -12.11 40.14
CA GLY A 54 12.63 -11.24 40.94
C GLY A 54 13.00 -11.87 42.30
N VAL A 55 14.11 -11.42 42.90
CA VAL A 55 14.65 -11.98 44.16
C VAL A 55 13.67 -11.99 45.33
N ASP A 56 12.66 -11.11 45.33
CA ASP A 56 11.65 -10.98 46.39
C ASP A 56 10.27 -11.50 45.98
N GLU A 57 10.15 -12.08 44.77
CA GLU A 57 8.90 -12.58 44.23
C GLU A 57 8.81 -14.09 44.41
N THR A 58 7.72 -14.55 45.01
CA THR A 58 7.46 -15.98 45.26
C THR A 58 6.47 -16.58 44.27
N MET A 59 5.75 -15.75 43.52
CA MET A 59 4.72 -16.18 42.58
C MET A 59 4.77 -15.34 41.30
N PRO A 60 4.60 -15.95 40.12
CA PRO A 60 4.57 -15.23 38.85
C PRO A 60 3.33 -14.37 38.72
N SER A 61 3.50 -13.17 38.20
CA SER A 61 2.43 -12.30 37.73
C SER A 61 1.70 -12.87 36.51
N VAL A 62 0.53 -12.29 36.18
CA VAL A 62 -0.21 -12.61 34.93
C VAL A 62 0.70 -12.48 33.70
N LYS A 63 1.55 -11.44 33.68
CA LYS A 63 2.49 -11.16 32.59
C LYS A 63 3.48 -12.30 32.37
N GLU A 64 4.10 -12.79 33.44
CA GLU A 64 5.08 -13.89 33.38
C GLU A 64 4.41 -15.20 32.97
N LEU A 65 3.19 -15.48 33.47
CA LEU A 65 2.41 -16.64 33.07
C LEU A 65 2.03 -16.60 31.59
N VAL A 66 1.56 -15.45 31.08
CA VAL A 66 1.23 -15.27 29.66
C VAL A 66 2.46 -15.47 28.78
N ALA A 67 3.61 -14.90 29.17
CA ALA A 67 4.87 -15.08 28.45
C ALA A 67 5.29 -16.56 28.42
N ALA A 68 5.21 -17.25 29.56
CA ALA A 68 5.54 -18.67 29.66
C ALA A 68 4.58 -19.56 28.84
N VAL A 69 3.27 -19.26 28.84
CA VAL A 69 2.27 -19.94 28.00
C VAL A 69 2.63 -19.80 26.52
N ASN A 70 2.91 -18.58 26.04
CA ASN A 70 3.21 -18.33 24.63
C ASN A 70 4.56 -18.92 24.20
N LYS A 71 5.55 -18.96 25.11
CA LYS A 71 6.85 -19.62 24.88
C LYS A 71 6.69 -21.13 24.72
N THR A 72 5.94 -21.76 25.62
CA THR A 72 5.74 -23.22 25.64
C THR A 72 4.77 -23.69 24.55
N ASN A 73 3.77 -22.86 24.24
CA ASN A 73 2.76 -23.09 23.21
C ASN A 73 2.93 -22.02 22.13
N ALA A 74 3.92 -22.20 21.26
CA ALA A 74 4.23 -21.26 20.19
C ALA A 74 2.96 -20.85 19.42
N SER A 75 2.80 -19.55 19.18
CA SER A 75 1.63 -18.98 18.48
C SER A 75 0.29 -19.13 19.20
N TYR A 76 0.26 -19.37 20.52
CA TYR A 76 -1.01 -19.37 21.25
C TYR A 76 -1.68 -17.98 21.25
N GLY A 77 -0.87 -16.91 21.24
CA GLY A 77 -1.33 -15.53 21.04
C GLY A 77 -2.07 -14.93 22.23
N LEU A 78 -1.79 -15.42 23.45
CA LEU A 78 -2.40 -14.93 24.68
C LEU A 78 -1.87 -13.53 25.03
N GLY A 79 -2.74 -12.57 25.30
CA GLY A 79 -2.35 -11.27 25.85
C GLY A 79 -2.69 -11.14 27.34
N GLU A 80 -2.03 -10.23 28.06
CA GLU A 80 -2.35 -9.91 29.47
C GLU A 80 -3.78 -9.36 29.63
N SER A 81 -4.31 -8.71 28.60
CA SER A 81 -5.69 -8.22 28.55
C SER A 81 -6.72 -9.34 28.38
N ASP A 82 -6.32 -10.55 27.99
CA ASP A 82 -7.23 -11.66 27.72
C ASP A 82 -7.51 -12.53 28.95
N VAL A 83 -6.64 -12.51 29.95
CA VAL A 83 -6.70 -13.42 31.09
C VAL A 83 -6.48 -12.73 32.43
N GLU A 84 -6.96 -13.39 33.47
CA GLU A 84 -6.66 -13.11 34.88
C GLU A 84 -6.34 -14.41 35.62
N ILE A 85 -5.63 -14.30 36.74
CA ILE A 85 -5.42 -15.42 37.66
C ILE A 85 -6.71 -15.61 38.47
N ALA A 86 -7.27 -16.82 38.43
CA ALA A 86 -8.49 -17.13 39.16
C ALA A 86 -8.28 -16.96 40.68
N LYS A 87 -9.32 -16.47 41.37
CA LYS A 87 -9.32 -16.36 42.84
C LYS A 87 -9.46 -17.71 43.53
N SER A 88 -10.01 -18.71 42.83
CA SER A 88 -10.20 -20.07 43.32
C SER A 88 -10.03 -21.07 42.16
N PRO A 89 -9.14 -22.08 42.29
CA PRO A 89 -8.16 -22.21 43.37
C PRO A 89 -7.17 -21.03 43.36
N ALA A 90 -6.69 -20.64 44.54
CA ALA A 90 -5.68 -19.59 44.66
C ALA A 90 -4.37 -20.03 43.98
N GLN A 91 -3.63 -19.07 43.44
CA GLN A 91 -2.30 -19.30 42.90
C GLN A 91 -1.36 -19.84 43.98
N THR A 92 -0.46 -20.73 43.56
CA THR A 92 0.60 -21.30 44.41
C THR A 92 1.97 -21.08 43.77
N VAL A 93 3.04 -21.47 44.47
CA VAL A 93 4.41 -21.42 43.94
C VAL A 93 4.68 -22.45 42.82
N THR A 94 3.77 -23.41 42.59
CA THR A 94 3.93 -24.46 41.56
C THR A 94 2.83 -24.48 40.50
N GLY A 95 1.81 -23.63 40.63
CA GLY A 95 0.72 -23.61 39.66
C GLY A 95 -0.27 -22.47 39.88
N ALA A 96 -1.02 -22.17 38.82
CA ALA A 96 -2.06 -21.15 38.78
C ALA A 96 -3.21 -21.61 37.86
N THR A 97 -4.40 -21.04 38.07
CA THR A 97 -5.51 -21.17 37.13
C THR A 97 -5.67 -19.85 36.38
N LEU A 98 -5.55 -19.89 35.05
CA LEU A 98 -5.82 -18.74 34.18
C LEU A 98 -7.26 -18.82 33.69
N THR A 99 -8.01 -17.72 33.84
CA THR A 99 -9.38 -17.58 33.35
C THR A 99 -9.43 -16.49 32.30
N ALA A 100 -10.13 -16.75 31.20
CA ALA A 100 -10.37 -15.74 30.18
C ALA A 100 -11.24 -14.63 30.76
N LYS A 101 -10.77 -13.38 30.64
CA LYS A 101 -11.57 -12.21 31.03
C LYS A 101 -12.82 -12.15 30.16
N SER A 102 -13.93 -11.71 30.74
CA SER A 102 -15.20 -11.51 30.01
C SER A 102 -15.06 -10.55 28.82
N THR A 103 -14.10 -9.63 28.89
CA THR A 103 -13.76 -8.66 27.85
C THR A 103 -12.86 -9.22 26.74
N SER A 104 -12.31 -10.44 26.88
CA SER A 104 -11.49 -11.03 25.82
C SER A 104 -12.33 -11.32 24.59
N THR A 105 -11.89 -10.82 23.44
CA THR A 105 -12.50 -11.13 22.14
C THR A 105 -11.93 -12.41 21.52
N LYS A 106 -10.81 -12.92 22.05
CA LYS A 106 -10.05 -14.03 21.48
C LYS A 106 -10.20 -15.33 22.25
N PHE A 107 -10.42 -15.28 23.56
CA PHE A 107 -10.38 -16.45 24.43
C PHE A 107 -11.64 -16.63 25.28
N THR A 108 -11.89 -17.86 25.69
CA THR A 108 -12.96 -18.25 26.63
C THR A 108 -12.46 -19.37 27.56
N GLY A 109 -13.21 -19.67 28.62
CA GLY A 109 -12.92 -20.79 29.53
C GLY A 109 -11.78 -20.52 30.53
N SER A 110 -11.29 -21.60 31.13
CA SER A 110 -10.22 -21.56 32.15
C SER A 110 -9.27 -22.74 31.97
N VAL A 111 -8.03 -22.58 32.42
CA VAL A 111 -7.00 -23.63 32.39
C VAL A 111 -6.11 -23.59 33.62
N ALA A 112 -5.92 -24.75 34.24
CA ALA A 112 -4.90 -24.93 35.27
C ALA A 112 -3.55 -25.21 34.61
N VAL A 113 -2.53 -24.47 35.03
CA VAL A 113 -1.14 -24.58 34.55
C VAL A 113 -0.20 -24.82 35.72
N THR A 114 0.90 -25.52 35.46
CA THR A 114 1.95 -25.83 36.43
C THR A 114 3.28 -25.24 35.99
N TYR A 115 4.14 -24.89 36.95
CA TYR A 115 5.45 -24.30 36.69
C TYR A 115 6.40 -24.54 37.87
N THR A 116 7.68 -24.28 37.63
CA THR A 116 8.71 -24.18 38.66
C THR A 116 9.19 -22.74 38.74
N VAL A 117 9.35 -22.22 39.95
CA VAL A 117 9.88 -20.87 40.17
C VAL A 117 11.36 -20.97 40.45
N LYS A 118 12.14 -20.12 39.77
CA LYS A 118 13.55 -19.91 40.08
C LYS A 118 13.80 -18.44 40.34
N ALA A 119 14.48 -18.14 41.45
CA ALA A 119 14.90 -16.78 41.72
C ALA A 119 15.93 -16.34 40.65
N PHE A 120 15.70 -15.19 40.03
CA PHE A 120 16.66 -14.57 39.14
C PHE A 120 17.85 -14.09 39.98
N ALA A 121 19.04 -14.60 39.69
CA ALA A 121 20.26 -14.10 40.30
C ALA A 121 20.59 -12.74 39.69
N LYS A 122 20.53 -11.67 40.51
CA LYS A 122 20.89 -10.32 40.07
C LYS A 122 22.28 -10.31 39.43
N LEU A 123 22.40 -9.62 38.30
CA LEU A 123 23.65 -9.52 37.56
C LEU A 123 24.43 -8.28 38.02
N ASP A 124 25.71 -8.44 38.30
CA ASP A 124 26.60 -7.33 38.65
C ASP A 124 27.20 -6.73 37.38
N LEU A 125 26.75 -5.52 37.00
CA LEU A 125 27.23 -4.80 35.80
C LEU A 125 28.75 -4.70 35.73
N SER A 126 29.44 -4.53 36.87
CA SER A 126 30.90 -4.34 36.91
C SER A 126 31.69 -5.60 36.57
N THR A 127 31.05 -6.78 36.62
CA THR A 127 31.67 -8.07 36.32
C THR A 127 31.07 -8.76 35.11
N ALA A 128 29.81 -8.45 34.79
CA ALA A 128 29.08 -9.09 33.70
C ALA A 128 29.34 -8.44 32.33
N ILE A 129 29.81 -7.19 32.30
CA ILE A 129 30.15 -6.46 31.07
C ILE A 129 31.60 -6.01 31.15
N THR A 130 32.46 -6.54 30.29
CA THR A 130 33.90 -6.29 30.35
C THR A 130 34.52 -6.17 28.96
N GLY A 131 35.75 -5.64 28.89
CA GLY A 131 36.53 -5.59 27.65
C GLY A 131 35.81 -4.90 26.51
N ALA A 132 35.69 -5.59 25.37
CA ALA A 132 35.06 -5.05 24.17
C ALA A 132 33.56 -4.71 24.36
N ASP A 133 32.87 -5.35 25.31
CA ASP A 133 31.46 -5.08 25.57
C ASP A 133 31.22 -3.67 26.16
N LEU A 134 32.27 -3.03 26.69
CA LEU A 134 32.21 -1.67 27.22
C LEU A 134 32.38 -0.61 26.13
N THR A 135 32.59 -0.99 24.87
CA THR A 135 32.73 -0.04 23.76
C THR A 135 31.44 0.01 22.95
N VAL A 136 30.87 1.20 22.77
CA VAL A 136 29.68 1.40 21.95
C VAL A 136 29.87 2.53 20.95
N ALA A 137 29.16 2.46 19.82
CA ALA A 137 29.15 3.48 18.78
C ALA A 137 27.74 4.08 18.65
N PRO A 138 27.43 5.18 19.38
CA PRO A 138 26.16 5.88 19.27
C PRO A 138 25.92 6.46 17.86
N THR A 139 24.66 6.65 17.47
CA THR A 139 24.27 7.22 16.16
C THR A 139 24.51 8.73 16.05
N ALA A 140 24.57 9.42 17.19
CA ALA A 140 24.87 10.84 17.30
C ALA A 140 25.81 11.06 18.49
N ASN A 141 26.56 12.15 18.48
CA ASN A 141 27.54 12.47 19.52
C ASN A 141 26.90 13.27 20.68
N ASP A 142 25.76 12.79 21.18
CA ASP A 142 25.01 13.39 22.28
C ASP A 142 24.63 12.35 23.34
N GLU A 143 24.21 12.84 24.51
CA GLU A 143 23.90 11.99 25.66
C GLU A 143 22.72 11.03 25.39
N THR A 144 21.73 11.45 24.62
CA THR A 144 20.52 10.65 24.35
C THR A 144 20.86 9.43 23.49
N ALA A 145 21.63 9.63 22.43
CA ALA A 145 22.12 8.55 21.59
C ALA A 145 23.06 7.62 22.36
N ALA A 146 23.92 8.16 23.23
CA ALA A 146 24.81 7.38 24.07
C ALA A 146 24.05 6.46 25.04
N LYS A 147 23.06 7.00 25.77
CA LYS A 147 22.20 6.21 26.69
C LYS A 147 21.49 5.07 25.95
N THR A 148 20.93 5.36 24.78
CA THR A 148 20.24 4.37 23.95
C THR A 148 21.16 3.23 23.53
N ALA A 149 22.36 3.56 23.04
CA ALA A 149 23.36 2.59 22.62
C ALA A 149 23.85 1.72 23.79
N VAL A 150 24.11 2.33 24.95
CA VAL A 150 24.54 1.59 26.15
C VAL A 150 23.45 0.68 26.69
N LEU A 151 22.20 1.16 26.76
CA LEU A 151 21.09 0.33 27.24
C LEU A 151 20.85 -0.88 26.31
N ALA A 152 20.97 -0.68 25.00
CA ALA A 152 20.90 -1.77 24.02
C ALA A 152 22.05 -2.79 24.24
N GLN A 153 23.27 -2.31 24.48
CA GLN A 153 24.43 -3.16 24.76
C GLN A 153 24.23 -3.99 26.04
N ILE A 154 23.76 -3.37 27.13
CA ILE A 154 23.44 -4.05 28.40
C ILE A 154 22.39 -5.15 28.16
N ASN A 155 21.29 -4.82 27.51
CA ASN A 155 20.18 -5.74 27.25
C ASN A 155 20.60 -6.92 26.39
N SER A 156 21.37 -6.66 25.33
CA SER A 156 21.90 -7.70 24.46
C SER A 156 22.88 -8.61 25.20
N LYS A 157 23.84 -8.03 25.91
CA LYS A 157 24.91 -8.81 26.55
C LYS A 157 24.40 -9.67 27.70
N LEU A 158 23.50 -9.14 28.50
CA LEU A 158 22.97 -9.82 29.68
C LEU A 158 21.70 -10.63 29.37
N SER A 159 21.15 -10.53 28.16
CA SER A 159 19.88 -11.15 27.77
C SER A 159 18.73 -10.77 28.71
N ILE A 160 18.68 -9.49 29.11
CA ILE A 160 17.64 -8.90 29.96
C ILE A 160 16.92 -7.76 29.23
N THR A 161 15.89 -7.20 29.87
CA THR A 161 15.19 -6.00 29.38
C THR A 161 15.21 -4.92 30.45
N ALA A 162 16.40 -4.40 30.72
CA ALA A 162 16.62 -3.26 31.60
C ALA A 162 16.09 -1.97 30.98
N LYS A 163 15.61 -1.06 31.84
CA LYS A 163 15.16 0.28 31.47
C LYS A 163 15.97 1.37 32.18
N GLU A 164 16.09 2.53 31.55
CA GLU A 164 16.59 3.73 32.22
C GLU A 164 15.65 4.07 33.41
N THR A 165 16.23 4.64 34.46
CA THR A 165 15.62 4.97 35.76
C THR A 165 15.18 3.77 36.62
N ASP A 166 14.56 2.75 36.03
CA ASP A 166 14.07 1.58 36.78
C ASP A 166 15.20 0.62 37.15
N ASP A 167 16.08 0.34 36.19
CA ASP A 167 17.18 -0.63 36.33
C ASP A 167 18.55 0.01 36.21
N VAL A 168 18.69 1.05 35.38
CA VAL A 168 19.96 1.72 35.10
C VAL A 168 19.80 3.23 35.22
N VAL A 169 20.71 3.87 35.95
CA VAL A 169 20.86 5.32 36.03
C VAL A 169 22.16 5.71 35.35
N PHE A 170 22.10 6.68 34.43
CA PHE A 170 23.26 7.14 33.69
C PHE A 170 23.87 8.40 34.31
N SER A 171 25.19 8.52 34.21
CA SER A 171 25.95 9.69 34.67
C SER A 171 27.29 9.82 33.92
N GLY A 172 28.02 10.91 34.17
CA GLY A 172 29.40 11.05 33.70
C GLY A 172 29.55 11.09 32.17
N PHE A 173 28.52 11.52 31.44
CA PHE A 173 28.57 11.65 29.99
C PHE A 173 29.64 12.66 29.57
N SER A 174 30.49 12.26 28.62
CA SER A 174 31.33 13.16 27.84
C SER A 174 31.28 12.73 26.37
N ALA A 175 31.06 13.70 25.49
CA ALA A 175 31.05 13.45 24.05
C ALA A 175 32.47 13.11 23.57
N ALA A 176 32.57 12.22 22.58
CA ALA A 176 33.85 11.98 21.92
C ALA A 176 34.23 13.21 21.09
N THR A 177 35.50 13.55 20.99
CA THR A 177 35.93 14.67 20.13
C THR A 177 36.52 14.17 18.82
N ASP A 178 37.24 13.05 18.85
CA ASP A 178 37.77 12.36 17.68
C ASP A 178 38.06 10.88 18.02
N ALA A 179 38.64 10.14 17.07
CA ALA A 179 38.96 8.72 17.24
C ALA A 179 40.04 8.44 18.31
N SER A 180 40.89 9.41 18.62
CA SER A 180 41.93 9.33 19.65
C SER A 180 41.43 9.80 21.02
N HIS A 181 40.32 10.53 21.06
CA HIS A 181 39.69 11.08 22.26
C HIS A 181 38.23 10.59 22.35
N PRO A 182 38.03 9.30 22.68
CA PRO A 182 36.69 8.74 22.80
C PRO A 182 35.92 9.41 23.94
N GLY A 183 34.60 9.40 23.81
CA GLY A 183 33.70 9.86 24.86
C GLY A 183 33.52 8.79 25.92
N GLN A 184 32.72 9.09 26.93
CA GLN A 184 32.40 8.13 27.98
C GLN A 184 30.98 8.31 28.50
N ILE A 185 30.41 7.27 29.10
CA ILE A 185 29.20 7.35 29.93
C ILE A 185 29.22 6.25 30.98
N VAL A 186 28.75 6.53 32.19
CA VAL A 186 28.69 5.56 33.30
C VAL A 186 27.24 5.08 33.44
N ALA A 187 27.05 3.76 33.41
CA ALA A 187 25.78 3.11 33.69
C ALA A 187 25.84 2.47 35.08
N THR A 188 24.97 2.90 36.00
CA THR A 188 24.90 2.40 37.38
C THR A 188 23.57 1.67 37.58
N ALA A 189 23.61 0.47 38.13
CA ALA A 189 22.41 -0.28 38.49
C ALA A 189 21.61 0.47 39.57
N ALA A 190 20.33 0.72 39.29
CA ALA A 190 19.42 1.37 40.23
C ALA A 190 19.20 0.51 41.48
N ASP A 191 19.01 1.15 42.64
CA ASP A 191 18.77 0.46 43.92
C ASP A 191 17.49 -0.40 43.89
N SER A 192 16.50 0.02 43.10
CA SER A 192 15.23 -0.66 42.88
C SER A 192 15.28 -1.78 41.84
N SER A 193 16.41 -1.98 41.14
CA SER A 193 16.46 -2.95 40.05
C SER A 193 16.22 -4.37 40.56
N LYS A 194 15.34 -5.10 39.86
CA LYS A 194 15.12 -6.54 40.07
C LYS A 194 16.11 -7.40 39.28
N LEU A 195 16.75 -6.82 38.27
CA LEU A 195 17.61 -7.51 37.32
C LEU A 195 19.10 -7.35 37.67
N LEU A 196 19.48 -6.20 38.23
CA LEU A 196 20.87 -5.83 38.43
C LEU A 196 21.20 -5.65 39.91
N THR A 197 22.45 -5.94 40.27
CA THR A 197 22.97 -5.74 41.63
C THR A 197 23.13 -4.25 41.89
N ALA A 198 22.38 -3.72 42.86
CA ALA A 198 22.31 -2.30 43.18
C ALA A 198 23.69 -1.63 43.31
N LYS A 199 23.80 -0.40 42.79
CA LYS A 199 24.99 0.47 42.84
C LYS A 199 26.23 -0.03 42.10
N LYS A 200 26.15 -1.19 41.46
CA LYS A 200 27.23 -1.67 40.60
C LYS A 200 27.21 -0.90 39.28
N ALA A 201 28.37 -0.45 38.85
CA ALA A 201 28.51 0.43 37.71
C ALA A 201 29.48 -0.14 36.68
N ALA A 202 29.24 0.21 35.42
CA ALA A 202 30.14 -0.03 34.29
C ALA A 202 30.36 1.30 33.54
N THR A 203 31.61 1.57 33.16
CA THR A 203 31.96 2.77 32.37
C THR A 203 32.13 2.35 30.92
N PHE A 204 31.31 2.93 30.04
CA PHE A 204 31.33 2.67 28.62
C PHE A 204 32.18 3.71 27.89
N VAL A 205 32.97 3.24 26.94
CA VAL A 205 33.74 4.05 26.00
C VAL A 205 32.87 4.32 24.77
N LEU A 206 32.72 5.58 24.42
CA LEU A 206 31.93 6.02 23.27
C LEU A 206 32.87 6.26 22.10
N THR A 207 32.91 5.31 21.17
CA THR A 207 33.60 5.53 19.89
C THR A 207 32.66 6.29 18.99
N PHE A 208 32.90 7.58 18.81
CA PHE A 208 32.26 8.31 17.73
C PHE A 208 32.85 7.81 16.42
N LYS A 209 32.08 6.97 15.73
CA LYS A 209 32.21 6.92 14.28
C LYS A 209 31.82 8.32 13.85
N ALA A 210 32.77 9.10 13.31
CA ALA A 210 32.44 10.33 12.61
C ALA A 210 31.44 9.95 11.53
N GLY A 211 30.16 9.95 11.91
CA GLY A 211 29.06 9.84 10.98
C GLY A 211 29.29 11.00 10.04
N ASP A 212 29.34 10.68 8.76
CA ASP A 212 29.36 11.64 7.67
C ASP A 212 28.60 12.87 8.13
N THR A 213 29.32 13.95 8.49
CA THR A 213 28.66 15.21 8.80
C THR A 213 27.72 15.42 7.64
N PRO A 214 26.38 15.48 7.87
CA PRO A 214 25.41 15.43 6.79
C PRO A 214 25.86 16.46 5.77
N SER A 215 26.26 15.97 4.60
CA SER A 215 26.90 16.82 3.60
C SER A 215 26.01 18.02 3.40
N THR A 216 26.46 19.23 3.72
CA THR A 216 25.66 20.43 3.53
C THR A 216 25.55 20.79 2.05
N THR A 217 26.26 20.06 1.18
CA THR A 217 26.21 20.22 -0.26
C THR A 217 24.86 19.72 -0.77
N PRO A 218 24.10 20.56 -1.50
CA PRO A 218 22.88 20.14 -2.17
C PRO A 218 23.13 18.98 -3.13
N VAL A 219 22.18 18.04 -3.21
CA VAL A 219 22.25 16.93 -4.16
C VAL A 219 20.90 16.77 -4.85
N ILE A 220 20.90 16.79 -6.19
CA ILE A 220 19.72 16.48 -6.99
C ILE A 220 19.60 14.96 -7.08
N GLY A 221 18.43 14.41 -6.76
CA GLY A 221 18.15 12.98 -6.91
C GLY A 221 18.27 12.53 -8.37
N ALA A 222 18.90 11.38 -8.58
CA ALA A 222 19.06 10.79 -9.91
C ALA A 222 17.71 10.64 -10.63
N GLN A 223 17.71 10.88 -11.94
CA GLN A 223 16.53 10.74 -12.79
C GLN A 223 16.74 9.62 -13.80
N GLN A 224 15.67 8.90 -14.10
CA GLN A 224 15.67 7.86 -15.12
C GLN A 224 15.29 8.45 -16.47
N ASP A 225 15.76 7.82 -17.53
CA ASP A 225 15.34 8.13 -18.90
C ASP A 225 13.82 7.93 -19.05
N VAL A 226 13.19 8.80 -19.84
CA VAL A 226 11.74 8.85 -20.01
C VAL A 226 11.36 8.54 -21.44
N THR A 227 10.34 7.71 -21.64
CA THR A 227 9.70 7.51 -22.94
C THR A 227 8.28 8.09 -22.92
N MET A 228 7.95 8.90 -23.92
CA MET A 228 6.64 9.50 -24.13
C MET A 228 6.05 9.03 -25.46
N LYS A 229 4.73 8.95 -25.58
CA LYS A 229 4.04 8.68 -26.85
C LYS A 229 3.28 9.91 -27.30
N MET A 230 3.44 10.29 -28.57
CA MET A 230 2.61 11.35 -29.17
C MET A 230 1.15 10.92 -29.21
N GLY A 231 0.23 11.83 -28.86
CA GLY A 231 -1.21 11.60 -28.95
C GLY A 231 -1.87 11.03 -27.68
N GLU A 232 -1.11 10.82 -26.59
CA GLU A 232 -1.71 10.65 -25.26
C GLU A 232 -2.35 11.96 -24.80
N SER A 233 -3.42 11.86 -23.99
CA SER A 233 -4.42 12.91 -23.70
C SER A 233 -3.91 14.28 -23.21
N SER A 234 -2.60 14.45 -22.97
CA SER A 234 -2.00 15.71 -22.56
C SER A 234 -0.69 16.06 -23.27
N ASN A 235 -0.07 15.17 -24.05
CA ASN A 235 1.32 15.29 -24.53
C ASN A 235 2.29 15.73 -23.41
N LYS A 236 1.96 15.49 -22.14
CA LYS A 236 2.67 15.98 -20.96
C LYS A 236 2.98 14.83 -20.02
N LYS A 237 4.18 14.87 -19.44
CA LYS A 237 4.61 13.96 -18.37
C LYS A 237 5.12 14.78 -17.20
N GLU A 238 4.62 14.50 -16.00
CA GLU A 238 5.07 15.15 -14.77
C GLU A 238 6.08 14.24 -14.05
N LEU A 239 7.17 14.83 -13.59
CA LEU A 239 8.23 14.21 -12.80
C LEU A 239 8.32 14.93 -11.45
N THR A 240 8.63 14.17 -10.40
CA THR A 240 8.98 14.70 -9.09
C THR A 240 10.49 14.56 -8.91
N VAL A 241 11.18 15.68 -8.77
CA VAL A 241 12.62 15.75 -8.54
C VAL A 241 12.86 16.14 -7.09
N SER A 242 13.63 15.34 -6.35
CA SER A 242 14.05 15.66 -5.00
C SER A 242 15.43 16.32 -4.98
N VAL A 243 15.62 17.29 -4.10
CA VAL A 243 16.91 17.91 -3.77
C VAL A 243 17.14 17.77 -2.28
N THR A 244 18.21 17.11 -1.86
CA THR A 244 18.61 17.07 -0.43
C THR A 244 19.48 18.27 -0.10
N ASN A 245 19.51 18.66 1.18
CA ASN A 245 20.29 19.81 1.68
C ASN A 245 19.95 21.13 0.96
N VAL A 246 18.65 21.38 0.77
CA VAL A 246 18.11 22.55 0.08
C VAL A 246 18.69 23.84 0.65
N VAL A 247 19.13 24.75 -0.24
CA VAL A 247 19.60 26.09 0.13
C VAL A 247 18.46 27.07 -0.06
N SER A 248 18.11 27.80 1.01
CA SER A 248 17.05 28.80 0.98
C SER A 248 17.30 29.86 -0.12
N GLY A 249 16.27 30.19 -0.88
CA GLY A 249 16.33 31.16 -1.98
C GLY A 249 16.91 30.63 -3.30
N LYS A 250 17.29 29.35 -3.38
CA LYS A 250 17.74 28.71 -4.62
C LYS A 250 16.62 27.88 -5.24
N ALA A 251 16.53 27.91 -6.57
CA ALA A 251 15.51 27.21 -7.34
C ALA A 251 16.14 26.14 -8.23
N LEU A 252 15.43 25.03 -8.43
CA LEU A 252 15.75 24.06 -9.48
C LEU A 252 15.44 24.68 -10.84
N THR A 253 16.34 24.51 -11.79
CA THR A 253 16.12 24.86 -13.19
C THR A 253 16.27 23.62 -14.07
N ALA A 254 15.62 23.62 -15.23
CA ALA A 254 15.68 22.53 -16.18
C ALA A 254 15.81 23.08 -17.59
N THR A 255 16.58 22.41 -18.43
CA THR A 255 16.81 22.79 -19.84
C THR A 255 16.73 21.55 -20.73
N SER A 256 16.20 21.73 -21.94
CA SER A 256 16.14 20.69 -22.97
C SER A 256 17.18 20.98 -24.05
N ALA A 257 17.92 19.95 -24.47
CA ALA A 257 18.87 20.06 -25.59
C ALA A 257 18.17 20.26 -26.95
N ASP A 258 16.91 19.87 -27.08
CA ASP A 258 16.08 20.08 -28.27
C ASP A 258 14.62 20.39 -27.87
N ASP A 259 14.35 21.69 -27.69
CA ASP A 259 13.02 22.18 -27.35
C ASP A 259 11.99 22.02 -28.48
N THR A 260 12.42 21.65 -29.70
CA THR A 260 11.50 21.36 -30.82
C THR A 260 10.90 19.96 -30.73
N THR A 261 11.58 19.04 -30.05
CA THR A 261 11.13 17.67 -29.80
C THR A 261 10.48 17.55 -28.42
N VAL A 262 11.12 18.06 -27.36
CA VAL A 262 10.62 18.04 -25.98
C VAL A 262 10.91 19.36 -25.29
N SER A 263 9.89 20.03 -24.73
CA SER A 263 10.10 21.16 -23.81
C SER A 263 9.98 20.75 -22.35
N VAL A 264 10.74 21.41 -21.48
CA VAL A 264 10.76 21.18 -20.04
C VAL A 264 10.43 22.46 -19.28
N ALA A 265 9.62 22.35 -18.24
CA ALA A 265 9.31 23.45 -17.32
C ALA A 265 9.41 22.98 -15.87
N VAL A 266 9.96 23.83 -14.99
CA VAL A 266 9.91 23.64 -13.54
C VAL A 266 8.81 24.55 -13.00
N GLU A 267 7.95 24.02 -12.13
CA GLU A 267 6.86 24.80 -11.55
C GLU A 267 7.41 25.91 -10.63
N ALA A 268 7.06 27.18 -10.90
CA ALA A 268 7.63 28.37 -10.26
C ALA A 268 7.43 28.46 -8.73
N ALA A 269 6.56 27.62 -8.15
CA ALA A 269 6.20 27.65 -6.73
C ALA A 269 7.01 26.68 -5.85
N SER A 270 8.02 25.97 -6.38
CA SER A 270 8.60 24.82 -5.69
C SER A 270 9.85 25.11 -4.85
N THR A 271 10.02 26.30 -4.26
CA THR A 271 10.93 26.44 -3.09
C THR A 271 10.30 25.80 -1.85
N LYS A 272 9.82 24.56 -1.98
CA LYS A 272 9.26 23.82 -0.87
C LYS A 272 10.42 23.50 0.07
N ALA A 273 10.20 23.73 1.36
CA ALA A 273 11.16 23.38 2.39
C ALA A 273 11.49 21.87 2.43
N ASP A 274 10.66 21.04 1.78
CA ASP A 274 10.84 19.59 1.66
C ASP A 274 11.80 19.17 0.53
N GLY A 275 12.27 20.10 -0.30
CA GLY A 275 13.18 19.81 -1.43
C GLY A 275 12.52 19.10 -2.60
N SER A 276 11.18 19.11 -2.70
CA SER A 276 10.44 18.47 -3.79
C SER A 276 10.02 19.47 -4.88
N TYR A 277 10.44 19.19 -6.11
CA TYR A 277 10.22 20.02 -7.29
C TYR A 277 9.39 19.26 -8.33
N LYS A 278 8.42 19.95 -8.94
CA LYS A 278 7.62 19.41 -10.04
C LYS A 278 8.20 19.86 -11.37
N VAL A 279 8.56 18.90 -12.21
CA VAL A 279 9.07 19.12 -13.57
C VAL A 279 8.08 18.57 -14.58
N THR A 280 7.66 19.39 -15.54
CA THR A 280 6.75 18.98 -16.60
C THR A 280 7.50 18.90 -17.92
N LEU A 281 7.52 17.71 -18.51
CA LEU A 281 7.94 17.47 -19.89
C LEU A 281 6.73 17.59 -20.81
N THR A 282 6.89 18.24 -21.96
CA THR A 282 5.87 18.32 -23.01
C THR A 282 6.45 17.85 -24.33
N SER A 283 5.90 16.78 -24.90
CA SER A 283 6.30 16.27 -26.21
C SER A 283 5.71 17.13 -27.33
N LYS A 284 6.55 17.60 -28.24
CA LYS A 284 6.15 18.42 -29.39
C LYS A 284 6.26 17.68 -30.72
N LYS A 285 7.25 16.79 -30.85
CA LYS A 285 7.50 16.01 -32.05
C LYS A 285 8.04 14.62 -31.68
N ALA A 286 7.72 13.61 -32.48
CA ALA A 286 8.37 12.31 -32.38
C ALA A 286 9.86 12.41 -32.74
N GLY A 287 10.72 11.75 -31.96
CA GLY A 287 12.17 11.82 -32.09
C GLY A 287 12.89 11.51 -30.78
N GLY A 288 14.20 11.69 -30.77
CA GLY A 288 15.06 11.48 -29.60
C GLY A 288 16.15 10.42 -29.84
N PRO A 289 17.03 10.19 -28.85
CA PRO A 289 16.97 10.73 -27.47
C PRO A 289 17.29 12.23 -27.37
N VAL A 290 16.56 12.96 -26.51
CA VAL A 290 16.79 14.38 -26.17
C VAL A 290 17.29 14.48 -24.73
N GLU A 291 18.47 15.06 -24.51
CA GLU A 291 19.02 15.26 -23.15
C GLU A 291 18.28 16.39 -22.42
N ILE A 292 17.84 16.13 -21.20
CA ILE A 292 17.34 17.11 -20.24
C ILE A 292 18.38 17.29 -19.14
N THR A 293 18.77 18.54 -18.88
CA THR A 293 19.70 18.88 -17.79
C THR A 293 18.96 19.61 -16.68
N LEU A 294 19.03 19.07 -15.46
CA LEU A 294 18.55 19.67 -14.21
C LEU A 294 19.72 20.33 -13.48
N LYS A 295 19.53 21.56 -13.01
CA LYS A 295 20.54 22.32 -12.25
C LYS A 295 19.98 22.89 -10.97
N TYR A 296 20.80 22.87 -9.93
CA TYR A 296 20.53 23.46 -8.63
C TYR A 296 21.84 24.02 -8.07
N ASP A 297 21.82 25.26 -7.58
CA ASP A 297 23.04 25.93 -7.11
C ASP A 297 23.68 25.18 -5.93
N GLY A 298 24.97 24.90 -6.03
CA GLY A 298 25.71 24.06 -5.07
C GLY A 298 25.58 22.54 -5.28
N ALA A 299 24.75 22.06 -6.21
CA ALA A 299 24.68 20.65 -6.60
C ALA A 299 25.42 20.37 -7.92
N SER A 300 25.75 19.11 -8.17
CA SER A 300 26.14 18.66 -9.51
C SER A 300 24.92 18.59 -10.43
N ASP A 301 25.10 18.94 -11.71
CA ASP A 301 24.05 18.82 -12.73
C ASP A 301 23.63 17.35 -12.91
N VAL A 302 22.32 17.12 -13.03
CA VAL A 302 21.76 15.79 -13.35
C VAL A 302 21.22 15.79 -14.77
N LYS A 303 21.56 14.75 -15.54
CA LYS A 303 21.16 14.60 -16.93
C LYS A 303 20.42 13.29 -17.14
N PHE A 304 19.37 13.32 -17.96
CA PHE A 304 18.63 12.12 -18.39
C PHE A 304 18.06 12.34 -19.79
N ASN A 305 17.75 11.26 -20.50
CA ASN A 305 17.24 11.32 -21.86
C ASN A 305 15.72 11.19 -21.91
N VAL A 306 15.11 11.87 -22.88
CA VAL A 306 13.69 11.72 -23.22
C VAL A 306 13.57 11.25 -24.66
N THR A 307 12.83 10.17 -24.88
CA THR A 307 12.48 9.67 -26.20
C THR A 307 10.98 9.85 -26.44
N VAL A 308 10.63 10.48 -27.55
CA VAL A 308 9.23 10.67 -27.96
C VAL A 308 8.93 9.72 -29.12
N GLN A 309 8.12 8.71 -28.85
CA GLN A 309 7.64 7.79 -29.86
C GLN A 309 6.59 8.47 -30.73
N ALA A 310 6.62 8.15 -32.02
CA ALA A 310 5.54 8.52 -32.93
C ALA A 310 4.20 8.00 -32.40
N ALA A 311 3.14 8.75 -32.67
CA ALA A 311 1.80 8.25 -32.43
C ALA A 311 1.68 6.94 -33.21
N GLU A 312 1.18 5.90 -32.54
CA GLU A 312 0.92 4.65 -33.22
C GLU A 312 0.01 4.96 -34.42
N ALA A 313 0.39 4.50 -35.62
CA ALA A 313 -0.38 4.77 -36.81
C ALA A 313 -1.82 4.35 -36.53
N ALA A 314 -2.78 5.25 -36.78
CA ALA A 314 -4.19 4.99 -36.50
C ALA A 314 -4.58 3.67 -37.17
N GLN A 315 -4.84 2.65 -36.35
CA GLN A 315 -5.20 1.33 -36.86
C GLN A 315 -6.58 1.44 -37.52
N THR A 316 -6.72 0.88 -38.73
CA THR A 316 -8.01 0.90 -39.43
C THR A 316 -9.01 0.04 -38.65
N PRO A 317 -10.23 0.53 -38.38
CA PRO A 317 -11.23 -0.24 -37.67
C PRO A 317 -11.56 -1.55 -38.40
N VAL A 318 -11.75 -2.64 -37.67
CA VAL A 318 -12.10 -3.96 -38.22
C VAL A 318 -13.40 -4.46 -37.62
N LEU A 319 -14.34 -4.85 -38.48
CA LEU A 319 -15.63 -5.41 -38.07
C LEU A 319 -15.60 -6.93 -38.03
N THR A 320 -16.20 -7.48 -36.99
CA THR A 320 -16.46 -8.93 -36.86
C THR A 320 -17.84 -9.14 -36.24
N PHE A 321 -18.49 -10.25 -36.57
CA PHE A 321 -19.67 -10.65 -35.79
C PHE A 321 -19.23 -11.33 -34.49
N GLY A 322 -20.10 -11.32 -33.48
CA GLY A 322 -19.90 -12.07 -32.23
C GLY A 322 -19.77 -13.58 -32.45
N GLU A 323 -19.37 -14.29 -31.40
CA GLU A 323 -19.06 -15.72 -31.43
C GLU A 323 -20.16 -16.50 -32.18
N SER A 324 -19.78 -17.24 -33.22
CA SER A 324 -20.58 -18.10 -34.13
C SER A 324 -20.93 -17.58 -35.53
N LEU A 325 -20.80 -16.27 -35.82
CA LEU A 325 -21.16 -15.74 -37.14
C LEU A 325 -19.94 -15.25 -37.93
N GLN A 326 -19.94 -15.49 -39.23
CA GLN A 326 -18.96 -14.99 -40.19
C GLN A 326 -19.66 -14.12 -41.23
N SER A 327 -18.91 -13.24 -41.91
CA SER A 327 -19.48 -12.47 -43.03
C SER A 327 -20.00 -13.42 -44.12
N GLY A 328 -21.21 -13.16 -44.60
CA GLY A 328 -21.93 -14.02 -45.54
C GLY A 328 -22.70 -15.18 -44.89
N ALA A 329 -22.63 -15.37 -43.56
CA ALA A 329 -23.37 -16.43 -42.89
C ALA A 329 -24.89 -16.27 -43.05
N THR A 330 -25.58 -17.41 -43.13
CA THR A 330 -27.05 -17.45 -43.15
C THR A 330 -27.60 -17.47 -41.73
N VAL A 331 -28.48 -16.54 -41.42
CA VAL A 331 -29.22 -16.44 -40.17
C VAL A 331 -30.68 -16.82 -40.45
N ASP A 332 -31.12 -17.95 -39.92
CA ASP A 332 -32.53 -18.34 -39.97
C ASP A 332 -33.30 -17.82 -38.76
N LEU A 333 -34.42 -17.15 -39.01
CA LEU A 333 -35.33 -16.61 -38.00
C LEU A 333 -36.55 -17.54 -37.89
N ALA A 334 -36.55 -18.41 -36.88
CA ALA A 334 -37.69 -19.26 -36.59
C ALA A 334 -38.75 -18.51 -35.74
N ASN A 335 -40.04 -18.82 -35.96
CA ASN A 335 -41.14 -18.52 -35.04
C ASN A 335 -41.37 -17.03 -34.69
N LYS A 336 -41.11 -16.09 -35.61
CA LYS A 336 -41.27 -14.63 -35.40
C LYS A 336 -40.43 -14.07 -34.23
N GLU A 337 -39.49 -14.82 -33.68
CA GLU A 337 -38.66 -14.36 -32.56
C GLU A 337 -37.59 -13.37 -33.05
N ALA A 338 -37.38 -12.31 -32.27
CA ALA A 338 -36.31 -11.36 -32.54
C ALA A 338 -34.96 -11.99 -32.22
N LYS A 339 -34.05 -12.02 -33.19
CA LYS A 339 -32.68 -12.48 -32.99
C LYS A 339 -31.74 -11.30 -32.81
N THR A 340 -30.99 -11.29 -31.72
CA THR A 340 -29.98 -10.25 -31.47
C THR A 340 -28.67 -10.62 -32.16
N ILE A 341 -28.10 -9.68 -32.90
CA ILE A 341 -26.82 -9.79 -33.57
C ILE A 341 -25.82 -8.88 -32.86
N THR A 342 -24.67 -9.44 -32.47
CA THR A 342 -23.55 -8.70 -31.89
C THR A 342 -22.48 -8.45 -32.96
N VAL A 343 -21.94 -7.23 -33.00
CA VAL A 343 -20.85 -6.82 -33.87
C VAL A 343 -19.74 -6.23 -33.02
N ASN A 344 -18.52 -6.76 -33.17
CA ASN A 344 -17.34 -6.24 -32.50
C ASN A 344 -16.53 -5.36 -33.45
N VAL A 345 -16.03 -4.25 -32.92
CA VAL A 345 -15.19 -3.28 -33.65
C VAL A 345 -13.83 -3.22 -32.99
N ALA A 346 -12.81 -3.77 -33.65
CA ALA A 346 -11.43 -3.55 -33.24
C ALA A 346 -10.99 -2.15 -33.71
N HIS A 347 -10.21 -1.46 -32.89
CA HIS A 347 -9.72 -0.10 -33.15
C HIS A 347 -10.83 0.93 -33.48
N PRO A 348 -11.86 1.08 -32.62
CA PRO A 348 -12.96 1.98 -32.90
C PRO A 348 -12.50 3.45 -32.90
N LYS A 349 -13.06 4.24 -33.81
CA LYS A 349 -12.99 5.70 -33.77
C LYS A 349 -13.96 6.23 -32.72
N THR A 350 -13.49 7.14 -31.86
CA THR A 350 -14.22 7.63 -30.68
C THR A 350 -15.55 8.32 -31.01
N ASP A 351 -15.70 8.85 -32.23
CA ASP A 351 -16.87 9.61 -32.68
C ASP A 351 -17.79 8.84 -33.64
N LYS A 352 -17.54 7.55 -33.89
CA LYS A 352 -18.29 6.73 -34.87
C LYS A 352 -19.05 5.57 -34.22
N LYS A 353 -20.08 5.11 -34.92
CA LYS A 353 -20.95 3.97 -34.57
C LYS A 353 -21.26 3.15 -35.83
N ILE A 354 -21.53 1.85 -35.67
CA ILE A 354 -21.93 1.02 -36.82
C ILE A 354 -23.31 1.43 -37.37
N THR A 355 -23.55 1.14 -38.63
CA THR A 355 -24.88 1.17 -39.25
C THR A 355 -25.24 -0.22 -39.74
N ALA A 356 -26.47 -0.68 -39.51
CA ALA A 356 -26.99 -1.93 -40.06
C ALA A 356 -28.18 -1.63 -40.99
N ALA A 357 -28.12 -2.12 -42.23
CA ALA A 357 -29.17 -1.89 -43.23
C ALA A 357 -29.48 -3.17 -44.00
N LYS A 358 -30.76 -3.41 -44.27
CA LYS A 358 -31.20 -4.50 -45.16
C LYS A 358 -31.12 -4.08 -46.64
N GLY A 359 -30.89 -5.06 -47.51
CA GLY A 359 -30.92 -4.90 -48.96
C GLY A 359 -32.34 -4.73 -49.51
N GLN A 360 -32.44 -4.76 -50.85
CA GLN A 360 -33.68 -4.57 -51.61
C GLN A 360 -34.20 -5.87 -52.24
N GLU A 361 -33.83 -7.02 -51.69
CA GLU A 361 -34.29 -8.32 -52.17
C GLU A 361 -35.80 -8.51 -51.96
N ALA A 362 -36.41 -9.46 -52.68
CA ALA A 362 -37.86 -9.69 -52.62
C ALA A 362 -38.40 -9.96 -51.19
N GLY A 363 -37.59 -10.55 -50.31
CA GLY A 363 -37.94 -10.78 -48.90
C GLY A 363 -37.77 -9.55 -47.99
N ALA A 364 -37.21 -8.43 -48.46
CA ALA A 364 -36.81 -7.30 -47.61
C ALA A 364 -37.99 -6.60 -46.94
N ALA A 365 -39.17 -6.60 -47.57
CA ALA A 365 -40.39 -6.07 -46.96
C ALA A 365 -40.82 -6.87 -45.70
N SER A 366 -40.41 -8.13 -45.62
CA SER A 366 -40.75 -9.04 -44.52
C SER A 366 -39.69 -9.10 -43.41
N LEU A 367 -38.59 -8.34 -43.52
CA LEU A 367 -37.53 -8.26 -42.50
C LEU A 367 -37.46 -6.87 -41.89
N THR A 368 -37.39 -6.78 -40.56
CA THR A 368 -37.10 -5.55 -39.82
C THR A 368 -35.71 -5.65 -39.20
N VAL A 369 -34.90 -4.60 -39.39
CA VAL A 369 -33.61 -4.40 -38.70
C VAL A 369 -33.86 -3.37 -37.60
N GLY A 370 -33.69 -3.78 -36.35
CA GLY A 370 -33.85 -2.89 -35.20
C GLY A 370 -32.74 -1.85 -35.10
N GLU A 371 -32.89 -0.90 -34.18
CA GLU A 371 -31.87 0.11 -33.93
C GLU A 371 -30.57 -0.51 -33.43
N VAL A 372 -29.45 0.04 -33.89
CA VAL A 372 -28.13 -0.30 -33.35
C VAL A 372 -28.03 0.28 -31.93
N THR A 373 -27.75 -0.56 -30.94
CA THR A 373 -27.43 -0.15 -29.56
C THR A 373 -25.91 -0.04 -29.37
N GLY A 374 -25.46 0.79 -28.42
CA GLY A 374 -24.06 1.11 -28.17
C GLY A 374 -23.73 2.59 -28.39
N THR A 375 -22.69 3.09 -27.70
CA THR A 375 -22.21 4.48 -27.79
C THR A 375 -21.19 4.66 -28.92
N ASN A 376 -20.92 5.90 -29.33
CA ASN A 376 -19.82 6.18 -30.24
C ASN A 376 -18.49 5.69 -29.63
N GLY A 377 -17.63 5.09 -30.46
CA GLY A 377 -16.36 4.52 -30.01
C GLY A 377 -16.44 3.22 -29.22
N ALA A 378 -17.62 2.60 -29.07
CA ALA A 378 -17.74 1.30 -28.41
C ALA A 378 -17.04 0.20 -29.21
N THR A 379 -16.48 -0.78 -28.50
CA THR A 379 -15.86 -1.98 -29.10
C THR A 379 -16.89 -3.06 -29.45
N SER A 380 -18.15 -2.90 -29.04
CA SER A 380 -19.23 -3.84 -29.30
C SER A 380 -20.57 -3.11 -29.47
N TYR A 381 -21.35 -3.56 -30.44
CA TYR A 381 -22.67 -3.05 -30.78
C TYR A 381 -23.64 -4.22 -30.96
N THR A 382 -24.93 -3.98 -30.73
CA THR A 382 -25.96 -4.97 -31.05
C THR A 382 -27.10 -4.37 -31.85
N PHE A 383 -27.80 -5.18 -32.62
CA PHE A 383 -29.07 -4.84 -33.24
C PHE A 383 -29.94 -6.10 -33.32
N THR A 384 -31.25 -5.95 -33.52
CA THR A 384 -32.18 -7.08 -33.62
C THR A 384 -32.65 -7.30 -35.06
N LEU A 385 -32.96 -8.55 -35.39
CA LEU A 385 -33.58 -8.96 -36.64
C LEU A 385 -34.92 -9.63 -36.33
N THR A 386 -35.99 -9.22 -37.01
CA THR A 386 -37.33 -9.79 -36.86
C THR A 386 -37.99 -9.96 -38.22
N ALA A 387 -38.52 -11.16 -38.49
CA ALA A 387 -39.28 -11.43 -39.71
C ALA A 387 -40.79 -11.37 -39.44
N SER A 388 -41.53 -10.68 -40.30
CA SER A 388 -43.00 -10.59 -40.24
C SER A 388 -43.71 -11.63 -41.13
N ALA A 389 -43.00 -12.21 -42.10
CA ALA A 389 -43.49 -13.29 -42.96
C ALA A 389 -42.34 -14.24 -43.33
N LYS A 390 -42.68 -15.36 -43.97
CA LYS A 390 -41.71 -16.35 -44.48
C LYS A 390 -40.76 -15.70 -45.49
N ILE A 391 -39.45 -15.92 -45.31
CA ILE A 391 -38.40 -15.48 -46.24
C ILE A 391 -37.68 -16.74 -46.71
N THR A 392 -37.97 -17.17 -47.93
CA THR A 392 -37.37 -18.37 -48.51
C THR A 392 -35.88 -18.16 -48.82
N THR A 393 -35.13 -19.25 -49.04
CA THR A 393 -33.71 -19.19 -49.37
C THR A 393 -33.41 -18.38 -50.65
N GLU A 394 -34.33 -18.42 -51.63
CA GLU A 394 -34.29 -17.64 -52.87
C GLU A 394 -34.59 -16.15 -52.63
N GLN A 395 -35.41 -15.85 -51.62
CA GLN A 395 -35.76 -14.49 -51.19
C GLN A 395 -34.83 -13.92 -50.11
N GLY A 396 -33.79 -14.66 -49.72
CA GLY A 396 -32.94 -14.32 -48.57
C GLY A 396 -32.42 -12.88 -48.65
N VAL A 397 -32.54 -12.15 -47.56
CA VAL A 397 -32.27 -10.71 -47.50
C VAL A 397 -30.85 -10.48 -47.00
N THR A 398 -30.07 -9.66 -47.68
CA THR A 398 -28.74 -9.30 -47.21
C THR A 398 -28.83 -8.18 -46.20
N VAL A 399 -28.22 -8.33 -45.02
CA VAL A 399 -28.04 -7.26 -44.04
C VAL A 399 -26.58 -6.84 -44.06
N THR A 400 -26.30 -5.58 -44.39
CA THR A 400 -24.95 -5.00 -44.43
C THR A 400 -24.70 -4.19 -43.18
N VAL A 401 -23.60 -4.48 -42.51
CA VAL A 401 -23.08 -3.71 -41.37
C VAL A 401 -21.86 -2.93 -41.82
N SER A 402 -21.90 -1.60 -41.63
CA SER A 402 -20.84 -0.68 -42.04
C SER A 402 -20.32 0.13 -40.85
N TYR A 403 -19.06 0.55 -40.95
CA TYR A 403 -18.39 1.44 -40.00
C TYR A 403 -17.37 2.28 -40.74
N ASP A 404 -17.30 3.58 -40.44
CA ASP A 404 -16.43 4.51 -41.16
C ASP A 404 -14.95 4.13 -41.05
N GLY A 405 -14.32 3.82 -42.19
CA GLY A 405 -12.93 3.35 -42.26
C GLY A 405 -12.74 1.84 -42.08
N ALA A 406 -13.82 1.05 -41.96
CA ALA A 406 -13.77 -0.41 -41.95
C ALA A 406 -14.33 -1.01 -43.24
N GLN A 407 -13.91 -2.24 -43.57
CA GLN A 407 -14.62 -3.05 -44.56
C GLN A 407 -15.98 -3.47 -44.00
N ALA A 408 -17.05 -3.27 -44.78
CA ALA A 408 -18.39 -3.71 -44.41
C ALA A 408 -18.49 -5.25 -44.37
N ILE A 409 -19.31 -5.77 -43.46
CA ILE A 409 -19.60 -7.21 -43.34
C ILE A 409 -21.09 -7.46 -43.57
N THR A 410 -21.44 -8.64 -44.06
CA THR A 410 -22.83 -8.97 -44.45
C THR A 410 -23.36 -10.23 -43.78
N LEU A 411 -24.68 -10.34 -43.65
CA LEU A 411 -25.39 -11.56 -43.28
C LEU A 411 -26.48 -11.84 -44.32
N LYS A 412 -26.75 -13.11 -44.62
CA LYS A 412 -27.94 -13.51 -45.37
C LYS A 412 -29.02 -13.93 -44.38
N VAL A 413 -30.24 -13.42 -44.49
CA VAL A 413 -31.32 -13.71 -43.53
C VAL A 413 -32.44 -14.48 -44.22
N THR A 414 -32.87 -15.60 -43.61
CA THR A 414 -34.04 -16.40 -44.01
C THR A 414 -35.01 -16.52 -42.84
N ALA A 415 -36.25 -16.94 -43.12
CA ALA A 415 -37.24 -17.20 -42.09
C ALA A 415 -38.16 -18.33 -42.55
N THR A 416 -37.99 -19.53 -41.99
CA THR A 416 -38.62 -20.76 -42.50
C THR A 416 -39.99 -21.09 -41.87
N ASN A 417 -40.26 -20.64 -40.63
CA ASN A 417 -41.44 -21.01 -39.83
C ASN A 417 -42.23 -19.80 -39.32
N VAL A 418 -42.66 -18.93 -40.24
CA VAL A 418 -43.46 -17.75 -39.93
C VAL A 418 -44.87 -17.96 -40.50
N GLU A 419 -45.70 -18.71 -39.78
CA GLU A 419 -47.15 -18.81 -40.07
C GLU A 419 -47.94 -17.72 -39.35
#